data_AF-A0A0W0TQD6-F1
#
_entry.id   AF-A0A0W0TQD6-F1
#
_cell.length_a   1.000
_cell.length_b   1.000
_cell.length_c   1.000
_cell.angle_alpha   90.00
_cell.angle_beta   90.00
_cell.angle_gamma   90.00
#
_symmetry.space_group_name_H-M   'P 1'
#
loop_
_entity.id
_entity.type
_entity.pdbx_description
1 polymer ?
#
loop_
_entity_poly.entity_id
_entity_poly.type
_entity_poly.pdbx_seq_one_letter_code
_entity_poly.pdbx_strand_id
1 'polypeptide(L)'
;MTFSPGPYQRRLRYNPGIKDLVRENHIHLDCLIYPLFVSHGKKIKKEVSTMPGCYPLSKDLLHELKESIALGIKTILLFGLPAHKDNRGSDTWRMKSNAVNRGAIWIQTIDSFGH
;
A
#
# COMPACT_ATOMS: atom_id res chain seq x y z
N MET A 1 35.06 22.88 39.20
CA MET A 1 34.53 22.64 37.84
C MET A 1 33.02 22.79 37.89
N THR A 2 32.50 23.93 37.42
CA THR A 2 31.06 24.22 37.40
C THR A 2 30.42 23.46 36.24
N PHE A 3 29.49 22.56 36.55
CA PHE A 3 28.64 21.89 35.56
C PHE A 3 27.76 22.95 34.89
N SER A 4 28.15 23.42 33.71
CA SER A 4 27.28 24.24 32.87
C SER A 4 26.17 23.33 32.36
N PRO A 5 24.90 23.57 32.71
CA PRO A 5 23.85 22.68 32.26
C PRO A 5 23.65 22.89 30.76
N GLY A 6 24.04 21.89 29.96
CA GLY A 6 23.78 21.87 28.53
C GLY A 6 22.27 21.93 28.21
N PRO A 7 21.89 22.16 26.94
CA PRO A 7 20.51 22.38 26.55
C PRO A 7 19.63 21.21 27.04
N TYR A 8 18.67 21.52 27.90
CA TYR A 8 17.77 20.54 28.51
C TYR A 8 16.75 20.02 27.47
N GLN A 9 17.20 19.23 26.49
CA GLN A 9 16.37 18.64 25.43
C GLN A 9 15.19 17.81 25.96
N ARG A 10 15.26 17.38 27.23
CA ARG A 10 14.16 16.69 27.92
C ARG A 10 12.95 17.61 28.20
N ARG A 11 13.12 18.94 28.28
CA ARG A 11 12.01 19.89 28.50
C ARG A 11 10.99 19.87 27.36
N LEU A 12 11.45 19.69 26.12
CA LEU A 12 10.59 19.61 24.93
C LEU A 12 9.83 18.26 24.82
N ARG A 13 10.14 17.29 25.67
CA ARG A 13 9.47 15.97 25.73
C ARG A 13 8.65 15.78 27.01
N TYR A 14 8.47 16.84 27.81
CA TYR A 14 7.87 16.75 29.15
C TYR A 14 6.37 16.46 29.12
N ASN A 15 5.63 17.02 28.16
CA ASN A 15 4.19 16.86 28.03
C ASN A 15 3.82 16.55 26.57
N PRO A 16 2.88 15.63 26.28
CA PRO A 16 2.36 15.39 24.93
C PRO A 16 2.02 16.68 24.15
N GLY A 17 1.45 17.71 24.78
CA GLY A 17 1.14 18.96 24.08
C GLY A 17 2.37 19.71 23.56
N ILE A 18 3.46 19.74 24.34
CA ILE A 18 4.74 20.34 23.89
C ILE A 18 5.38 19.45 22.81
N LYS A 19 5.24 18.13 22.94
CA LYS A 19 5.76 17.17 21.98
C LYS A 19 5.08 17.30 20.61
N ASP A 20 3.78 17.59 20.58
CA ASP A 20 3.03 17.84 19.35
C ASP A 20 3.40 19.19 18.72
N LEU A 21 3.64 20.24 19.51
CA LEU A 21 4.10 21.55 19.01
C LEU A 21 5.49 21.51 18.36
N VAL A 22 6.37 20.63 18.85
CA VAL A 22 7.76 20.50 18.38
C VAL A 22 7.92 19.30 17.42
N ARG A 23 6.81 18.68 17.00
CA ARG A 23 6.83 17.55 16.08
C ARG A 23 7.17 18.02 14.67
N GLU A 24 8.27 17.50 14.12
CA GLU A 24 8.73 17.88 12.79
C GLU A 24 8.02 17.10 11.67
N ASN A 25 7.77 15.81 11.90
CA ASN A 25 7.24 14.91 10.88
C ASN A 25 5.80 14.46 11.19
N HIS A 26 4.92 14.69 10.22
CA HIS A 26 3.53 14.24 10.22
C HIS A 26 3.34 13.19 9.13
N ILE A 27 2.63 12.10 9.47
CA ILE A 27 2.25 11.07 8.52
C ILE A 27 0.77 11.29 8.22
N HIS A 28 0.46 11.64 6.97
CA HIS A 28 -0.90 11.76 6.47
C HIS A 28 -1.27 10.49 5.69
N LEU A 29 -2.57 10.23 5.52
CA LEU A 29 -3.06 9.13 4.69
C LEU A 29 -2.55 9.23 3.25
N ASP A 30 -2.32 10.45 2.77
CA ASP A 30 -1.76 10.74 1.44
C ASP A 30 -0.31 10.26 1.28
N CYS A 31 0.40 10.02 2.39
CA CYS A 31 1.73 9.45 2.41
C CYS A 31 1.73 7.91 2.43
N LEU A 32 0.56 7.28 2.49
CA LEU A 32 0.42 5.82 2.50
C LEU A 32 0.19 5.29 1.10
N ILE A 33 0.93 4.23 0.77
CA ILE A 33 0.78 3.46 -0.47
C ILE A 33 0.39 2.05 -0.07
N TYR A 34 -0.70 1.54 -0.66
CA TYR A 34 -1.17 0.19 -0.38
C TYR A 34 -0.66 -0.80 -1.45
N PRO A 35 0.33 -1.66 -1.11
CA PRO A 35 0.81 -2.66 -2.05
C PRO A 35 -0.18 -3.81 -2.17
N LEU A 36 -0.53 -4.16 -3.40
CA LEU A 36 -1.49 -5.21 -3.72
C LEU A 36 -0.92 -6.21 -4.71
N PHE A 37 -1.05 -7.48 -4.38
CA PHE A 37 -0.65 -8.57 -5.26
C PHE A 37 -1.85 -9.08 -6.06
N VAL A 38 -1.77 -9.02 -7.39
CA VAL A 38 -2.77 -9.56 -8.32
C VAL A 38 -2.23 -10.86 -8.91
N SER A 39 -3.00 -11.94 -8.80
CA SER A 39 -2.65 -13.23 -9.40
C SER A 39 -3.57 -13.59 -10.57
N HIS A 40 -3.02 -14.35 -11.52
CA HIS A 40 -3.80 -14.97 -12.60
C HIS A 40 -4.56 -16.20 -12.09
N GLY A 41 -5.89 -16.14 -12.18
CA GLY A 41 -6.78 -17.26 -11.85
C GLY A 41 -8.15 -16.80 -11.38
N LYS A 42 -8.96 -17.72 -10.85
CA LYS A 42 -10.29 -17.46 -10.29
C LYS A 42 -10.33 -17.86 -8.82
N LYS A 43 -10.91 -17.01 -7.97
CA LYS A 43 -11.09 -17.23 -6.52
C LYS A 43 -9.78 -17.63 -5.79
N ILE A 44 -8.66 -17.04 -6.19
CA ILE A 44 -7.38 -17.26 -5.49
C ILE A 44 -7.30 -16.26 -4.35
N LYS A 45 -7.32 -16.77 -3.12
CA LYS A 45 -7.03 -16.04 -1.87
C LYS A 45 -6.15 -16.94 -1.02
N LYS A 46 -4.85 -16.97 -1.34
CA LYS A 46 -3.87 -17.81 -0.65
C LYS A 46 -2.93 -16.92 0.13
N GLU A 47 -2.99 -16.99 1.46
CA GLU A 47 -2.11 -16.19 2.30
C GLU A 47 -0.64 -16.41 1.93
N VAL A 48 0.12 -15.32 1.87
CA VAL A 48 1.57 -15.39 1.67
C VAL A 48 2.20 -15.78 3.00
N SER A 49 2.81 -16.96 3.07
CA SER A 49 3.37 -17.50 4.32
C SER A 49 4.44 -16.60 4.97
N THR A 50 5.13 -15.78 4.18
CA THR A 50 6.15 -14.84 4.67
C THR A 50 5.59 -13.48 5.09
N MET A 51 4.32 -13.19 4.76
CA MET A 51 3.65 -11.92 5.05
C MET A 51 2.22 -12.21 5.56
N PRO A 52 2.07 -12.49 6.86
CA PRO A 52 0.75 -12.78 7.44
C PRO A 52 -0.20 -11.59 7.23
N GLY A 53 -1.45 -11.88 6.84
CA GLY A 53 -2.45 -10.88 6.50
C GLY A 53 -2.34 -10.29 5.08
N CYS A 54 -1.34 -10.69 4.28
CA CYS A 54 -1.25 -10.33 2.87
C CYS A 54 -1.76 -11.46 1.97
N TYR A 55 -2.70 -11.11 1.08
CA TYR A 55 -3.32 -12.06 0.18
C TYR A 55 -3.14 -11.60 -1.28
N PRO A 56 -2.56 -12.43 -2.16
CA PRO A 56 -2.63 -12.21 -3.59
C PRO A 56 -4.06 -12.48 -4.04
N LEU A 57 -4.73 -11.43 -4.49
CA LEU A 57 -6.12 -11.46 -4.90
C LEU A 57 -6.21 -11.76 -6.40
N SER A 58 -7.12 -12.65 -6.76
CA SER A 58 -7.60 -12.74 -8.15
C SER A 58 -8.51 -11.56 -8.50
N LYS A 59 -8.69 -11.28 -9.80
CA LYS A 59 -9.58 -10.21 -10.30
C LYS A 59 -10.96 -10.20 -9.63
N ASP A 60 -11.53 -11.38 -9.37
CA ASP A 60 -12.87 -11.54 -8.80
C ASP A 60 -12.98 -11.00 -7.36
N LEU A 61 -11.87 -10.95 -6.62
CA LEU A 61 -11.81 -10.55 -5.21
C LEU A 61 -11.33 -9.13 -5.00
N LEU A 62 -11.03 -8.40 -6.08
CA LEU A 62 -10.58 -7.01 -5.97
C LEU A 62 -11.68 -6.09 -5.39
N HIS A 63 -12.94 -6.54 -5.27
CA HIS A 63 -14.04 -5.75 -4.69
C HIS A 63 -13.87 -5.54 -3.19
N GLU A 64 -13.12 -6.40 -2.50
CA GLU A 64 -12.71 -6.21 -1.11
C GLU A 64 -11.90 -4.91 -0.94
N LEU A 65 -11.28 -4.39 -2.00
CA LEU A 65 -10.53 -3.13 -1.96
C LEU A 65 -11.40 -1.89 -1.81
N LYS A 66 -12.70 -1.97 -2.11
CA LYS A 66 -13.60 -0.83 -1.96
C LYS A 66 -13.61 -0.30 -0.53
N GLU A 67 -13.52 -1.19 0.45
CA GLU A 67 -13.43 -0.82 1.87
C GLU A 67 -12.13 -0.08 2.16
N SER A 68 -11.01 -0.54 1.60
CA SER A 68 -9.69 0.11 1.76
C SER A 68 -9.63 1.48 1.09
N ILE A 69 -10.30 1.64 -0.06
CA ILE A 69 -10.43 2.93 -0.74
C ILE A 69 -11.33 3.88 0.08
N ALA A 70 -12.43 3.37 0.65
CA ALA A 70 -13.32 4.14 1.51
C ALA A 70 -12.63 4.64 2.80
N LEU A 71 -11.59 3.95 3.27
CA LEU A 71 -10.74 4.39 4.39
C LEU A 71 -9.83 5.58 4.04
N GLY A 72 -9.83 6.05 2.79
CA GLY A 72 -9.09 7.23 2.34
C GLY A 72 -7.70 6.94 1.80
N ILE A 73 -7.38 5.69 1.47
CA ILE A 73 -6.12 5.34 0.82
C ILE A 73 -6.21 5.73 -0.65
N LYS A 74 -5.43 6.74 -1.05
CA LYS A 74 -5.44 7.29 -2.42
C LYS A 74 -4.55 6.53 -3.39
N THR A 75 -3.50 5.86 -2.90
CA THR A 75 -2.47 5.26 -3.76
C THR A 75 -2.39 3.76 -3.57
N ILE A 76 -2.57 3.00 -4.66
CA ILE A 76 -2.45 1.54 -4.70
C ILE A 76 -1.28 1.16 -5.61
N LEU A 77 -0.38 0.32 -5.10
CA LEU A 77 0.76 -0.20 -5.85
C LEU A 77 0.47 -1.65 -6.26
N LEU A 78 0.30 -1.89 -7.56
CA LEU A 78 -0.09 -3.20 -8.09
C LEU A 78 1.13 -4.06 -8.47
N PHE A 79 1.16 -5.28 -7.94
CA PHE A 79 2.14 -6.33 -8.27
C PHE A 79 1.44 -7.49 -8.94
N GLY A 80 1.67 -7.69 -10.24
CA GLY A 80 1.10 -8.83 -10.98
C GLY A 80 2.01 -10.04 -10.90
N LEU A 81 1.49 -11.16 -10.39
CA LEU A 81 2.18 -12.45 -10.51
C LEU A 81 1.91 -13.03 -11.91
N PRO A 82 2.95 -13.30 -12.71
CA PRO A 82 2.78 -13.86 -14.04
C PRO A 82 2.25 -15.30 -13.94
N ALA A 83 1.41 -15.69 -14.90
CA ALA A 83 0.93 -17.07 -15.00
C ALA A 83 2.03 -18.01 -15.52
N HIS A 84 2.91 -17.47 -16.37
CA HIS A 84 4.01 -18.20 -16.98
C HIS A 84 5.33 -17.47 -16.73
N LYS A 85 6.31 -18.16 -16.15
CA LYS A 85 7.62 -17.60 -15.84
C LYS A 85 8.61 -17.95 -16.94
N ASP A 86 8.85 -17.01 -17.84
CA ASP A 86 9.88 -17.12 -18.89
C ASP A 86 11.16 -16.38 -18.51
N ASN A 87 12.31 -16.85 -19.01
CA ASN A 87 13.61 -16.18 -18.80
C ASN A 87 13.66 -14.74 -19.33
N ARG A 88 12.75 -14.36 -20.24
CA ARG A 88 12.66 -13.01 -20.82
C ARG A 88 11.58 -12.14 -20.17
N GLY A 89 10.80 -12.68 -19.23
CA GLY A 89 9.70 -11.93 -18.61
C GLY A 89 8.63 -11.48 -19.61
N SER A 90 8.38 -12.25 -20.66
CA SER A 90 7.47 -11.92 -21.78
C SER A 90 6.05 -11.53 -21.34
N ASP A 91 5.60 -11.97 -20.17
CA ASP A 91 4.27 -11.68 -19.65
C ASP A 91 4.13 -10.22 -19.16
N THR A 92 5.23 -9.53 -18.81
CA THR A 92 5.18 -8.17 -18.25
C THR A 92 4.77 -7.12 -19.29
N TRP A 93 5.25 -7.22 -20.53
CA TRP A 93 4.97 -6.26 -21.60
C TRP A 93 3.69 -6.56 -22.39
N ARG A 94 2.97 -7.65 -22.04
CA ARG A 94 1.78 -8.09 -22.77
C ARG A 94 0.57 -7.20 -22.43
N MET A 95 0.45 -6.10 -23.17
CA MET A 95 -0.49 -4.98 -22.95
C MET A 95 -1.92 -5.36 -22.53
N LYS A 96 -2.53 -6.39 -23.13
CA LYS A 96 -3.94 -6.76 -22.91
C LYS A 96 -4.16 -7.92 -21.93
N SER A 97 -3.13 -8.69 -21.60
CA SER A 97 -3.31 -9.94 -20.86
C SER A 97 -2.61 -10.01 -19.52
N ASN A 98 -1.66 -9.12 -19.24
CA ASN A 98 -0.93 -9.16 -17.98
C ASN A 98 -1.86 -8.85 -16.78
N ALA A 99 -1.53 -9.41 -15.61
CA ALA A 99 -2.30 -9.21 -14.39
C ALA A 99 -2.33 -7.74 -13.94
N VAL A 100 -1.22 -7.02 -14.15
CA VAL A 100 -1.07 -5.61 -13.73
C VAL A 100 -2.01 -4.68 -14.47
N ASN A 101 -2.01 -4.67 -15.81
CA ASN A 101 -2.84 -3.73 -16.58
C ASN A 101 -4.32 -4.05 -16.37
N ARG A 102 -4.68 -5.34 -16.25
CA ARG A 102 -6.06 -5.75 -15.95
C ARG A 102 -6.51 -5.31 -14.56
N GLY A 103 -5.62 -5.37 -13.56
CA GLY A 103 -5.87 -4.84 -12.23
C GLY A 103 -6.05 -3.32 -12.24
N ALA A 104 -5.18 -2.60 -12.96
CA ALA A 104 -5.23 -1.15 -13.06
C ALA A 104 -6.52 -0.62 -13.71
N ILE A 105 -6.93 -1.20 -14.85
CA ILE A 105 -8.18 -0.84 -15.54
C ILE A 105 -9.38 -1.04 -14.60
N TRP A 106 -9.35 -2.11 -13.80
CA TRP A 106 -10.45 -2.43 -12.91
C TRP A 106 -10.56 -1.46 -11.73
N ILE A 107 -9.42 -1.07 -11.14
CA ILE A 107 -9.38 -0.05 -10.09
C ILE A 107 -9.88 1.30 -10.63
N GLN A 108 -9.40 1.73 -11.79
CA GLN A 108 -9.88 2.96 -12.45
C GLN A 108 -11.38 2.93 -12.73
N THR A 109 -11.89 1.76 -13.14
CA THR A 109 -13.33 1.57 -13.38
C THR A 109 -14.12 1.77 -12.09
N ILE A 110 -13.66 1.22 -10.96
CA ILE A 110 -14.35 1.38 -9.67
C ILE A 110 -14.34 2.81 -9.17
N ASP A 111 -13.19 3.48 -9.29
CA ASP A 111 -13.05 4.88 -8.88
C ASP A 111 -14.00 5.78 -9.69
N SER A 112 -14.16 5.48 -10.99
CA SER A 112 -15.11 6.17 -11.88
C SER A 112 -16.59 5.92 -11.54
N PHE A 113 -16.91 4.82 -10.84
CA PHE A 113 -18.27 4.50 -10.37
C PHE A 113 -18.54 5.02 -8.95
N GLY A 114 -17.53 5.59 -8.27
CA GLY A 114 -17.61 6.11 -6.89
C GLY A 114 -18.05 7.57 -6.77
N HIS A 115 -18.45 8.21 -7.88
CA HIS A 115 -19.01 9.55 -7.95
C HIS A 115 -20.51 9.52 -8.29
#